data_AF-A0A5B7SZK5-F1
#
_entry.id   AF-A0A5B7SZK5-F1
#
_cell.length_a   1.000
_cell.length_b   1.000
_cell.length_c   1.000
_cell.angle_alpha   90.00
_cell.angle_beta   90.00
_cell.angle_gamma   90.00
#
_symmetry.space_group_name_H-M   'P 1'
#
loop_
_entity.id
_entity.type
_entity.pdbx_description
1 polymer ?
#
loop_
_entity_poly.entity_id
_entity_poly.type
_entity_poly.pdbx_seq_one_letter_code
_entity_poly.pdbx_strand_id
1 'polypeptide(L)'
;MYSHSKKTIAVPPGATIKEQLKNRHMLQKEFAIRMDMSEKHISHLINGKVELTPEVSQRLELVLGIPAKIWNDLESRYRERLVKVNQELEDEKEITLARKFPYRKMSMEGWVSKTDDFDDQVQNLRRFFEVANLKVLYPLGILDSNEKVEDFFVVAKNQAEELKAKK
;
A
#
# COMPACT_ATOMS: atom_id res chain seq x y z
N MET A 1 -8.56 -6.86 10.78
CA MET A 1 -8.24 -7.37 9.43
C MET A 1 -6.76 -7.15 9.20
N TYR A 2 -6.01 -8.16 8.76
CA TYR A 2 -4.58 -8.01 8.47
C TYR A 2 -4.38 -7.26 7.16
N SER A 3 -3.28 -6.52 7.01
CA SER A 3 -2.94 -5.92 5.71
C SER A 3 -2.41 -7.02 4.79
N HIS A 4 -3.00 -7.16 3.60
CA HIS A 4 -2.61 -8.19 2.64
C HIS A 4 -2.74 -7.70 1.19
N SER A 5 -1.93 -8.28 0.32
CA SER A 5 -2.08 -8.27 -1.13
C SER A 5 -2.45 -9.69 -1.60
N LYS A 6 -2.42 -9.97 -2.91
CA LYS A 6 -2.51 -11.35 -3.42
C LYS A 6 -1.30 -12.22 -3.08
N LYS A 7 -0.13 -11.63 -2.88
CA LYS A 7 1.16 -12.33 -2.74
C LYS A 7 1.70 -12.31 -1.31
N THR A 8 1.38 -11.27 -0.54
CA THR A 8 2.00 -11.01 0.77
C THR A 8 0.93 -10.75 1.83
N ILE A 9 1.14 -11.28 3.03
CA ILE A 9 0.32 -11.00 4.22
C ILE A 9 1.21 -10.43 5.32
N ALA A 10 0.86 -9.24 5.82
CA ALA A 10 1.53 -8.57 6.93
C ALA A 10 0.72 -8.76 8.22
N VAL A 11 1.24 -9.58 9.13
CA VAL A 11 0.62 -9.85 10.43
C VAL A 11 1.31 -8.99 11.50
N PRO A 12 0.59 -8.09 12.19
CA PRO A 12 1.16 -7.22 13.21
C PRO A 12 1.47 -8.01 14.49
N PRO A 13 2.48 -7.61 15.30
CA PRO A 13 2.77 -8.23 16.59
C PRO A 13 1.58 -8.19 17.56
N GLY A 14 0.69 -7.21 17.39
CA GLY A 14 -0.57 -7.11 18.13
C GLY A 14 -1.47 -8.35 18.03
N ALA A 15 -1.35 -9.16 16.97
CA ALA A 15 -2.02 -10.45 16.87
C ALA A 15 -1.51 -11.45 17.92
N THR A 16 -0.19 -11.53 18.09
CA THR A 16 0.46 -12.35 19.12
C THR A 16 0.14 -11.82 20.52
N ILE A 17 0.09 -10.50 20.72
CA ILE A 17 -0.35 -9.92 22.01
C ILE A 17 -1.78 -10.38 22.33
N LYS A 18 -2.73 -10.26 21.40
CA LYS A 18 -4.12 -10.74 21.58
C LYS A 18 -4.19 -12.21 21.99
N GLU A 19 -3.38 -13.05 21.36
CA GLU A 19 -3.30 -14.48 21.69
C GLU A 19 -2.80 -14.70 23.12
N GLN A 20 -1.74 -14.00 23.52
CA GLN A 20 -1.20 -14.05 24.89
C GLN A 20 -2.23 -13.61 25.93
N LEU A 21 -3.00 -12.54 25.66
CA LEU A 21 -4.06 -12.09 26.56
C LEU A 21 -5.18 -13.13 26.69
N LYS A 22 -5.59 -13.74 25.57
CA LYS A 22 -6.60 -14.80 25.56
C LYS A 22 -6.15 -16.01 26.39
N ASN A 23 -4.92 -16.48 26.19
CA ASN A 23 -4.36 -17.64 26.91
C ASN A 23 -4.25 -17.39 28.43
N ARG A 24 -4.07 -16.12 28.82
CA ARG A 24 -3.98 -15.69 30.22
C ARG A 24 -5.31 -15.26 30.83
N HIS A 25 -6.41 -15.32 30.07
CA HIS A 25 -7.72 -14.76 30.48
C HIS A 25 -7.63 -13.29 30.94
N MET A 26 -6.73 -12.51 30.34
CA MET A 26 -6.44 -11.13 30.72
C MET A 26 -7.24 -10.15 29.86
N LEU A 27 -7.96 -9.23 30.49
CA LEU A 27 -8.69 -8.18 29.76
C LEU A 27 -7.72 -7.12 29.23
N GLN A 28 -8.04 -6.52 28.08
CA GLN A 28 -7.19 -5.48 27.49
C GLN A 28 -7.02 -4.25 28.39
N LYS A 29 -8.06 -3.88 29.16
CA LYS A 29 -8.01 -2.83 30.17
C LYS A 29 -7.01 -3.14 31.29
N GLU A 30 -7.06 -4.35 31.81
CA GLU A 30 -6.12 -4.83 32.82
C GLU A 30 -4.69 -4.85 32.27
N PHE A 31 -4.52 -5.34 31.04
CA PHE A 31 -3.23 -5.35 30.37
C PHE A 31 -2.66 -3.93 30.18
N ALA A 32 -3.49 -2.94 29.85
CA ALA A 32 -3.04 -1.55 29.73
C ALA A 32 -2.50 -0.99 31.04
N ILE A 33 -3.17 -1.28 32.16
CA ILE A 33 -2.70 -0.91 33.49
C ILE A 33 -1.35 -1.59 33.79
N ARG A 34 -1.21 -2.91 33.50
CA ARG A 34 0.05 -3.66 33.70
C ARG A 34 1.20 -3.14 32.83
N MET A 35 0.89 -2.61 31.65
CA MET A 35 1.86 -2.01 30.72
C MET A 35 2.23 -0.56 31.09
N ASP A 36 1.58 0.02 32.10
CA ASP A 36 1.67 1.46 32.44
C ASP A 36 1.39 2.34 31.21
N MET A 37 0.27 2.05 30.54
CA MET A 37 -0.15 2.72 29.30
C MET A 37 -1.66 2.94 29.28
N SER A 38 -2.10 3.94 28.50
CA SER A 38 -3.54 4.13 28.27
C SER A 38 -4.15 2.99 27.46
N GLU A 39 -5.43 2.67 27.73
CA GLU A 39 -6.20 1.69 26.94
C GLU A 39 -6.22 2.04 25.44
N LYS A 40 -6.25 3.34 25.11
CA LYS A 40 -6.16 3.85 23.74
C LYS A 40 -4.84 3.44 23.08
N HIS A 41 -3.72 3.62 23.76
CA HIS A 41 -2.41 3.24 23.23
C HIS A 41 -2.31 1.73 23.00
N ILE A 42 -2.73 0.93 23.98
CA ILE A 42 -2.77 -0.54 23.83
C ILE A 42 -3.68 -0.97 22.68
N SER A 43 -4.84 -0.33 22.52
CA SER A 43 -5.72 -0.61 21.38
C SER A 43 -5.06 -0.31 20.04
N HIS A 44 -4.34 0.80 19.94
CA HIS A 44 -3.58 1.11 18.74
C HIS A 44 -2.45 0.11 18.50
N LEU A 45 -1.70 -0.28 19.53
CA LEU A 45 -0.60 -1.24 19.45
C LEU A 45 -1.10 -2.62 18.98
N ILE A 46 -2.15 -3.12 19.62
CA ILE A 46 -2.79 -4.41 19.31
C ILE A 46 -3.37 -4.44 17.88
N ASN A 47 -3.72 -3.29 17.32
CA ASN A 47 -4.24 -3.16 15.96
C ASN A 47 -3.17 -2.72 14.93
N GLY A 48 -1.89 -2.64 15.32
CA GLY A 48 -0.79 -2.25 14.44
C GLY A 48 -0.80 -0.79 13.99
N LYS A 49 -1.59 0.08 14.66
CA LYS A 49 -1.70 1.52 14.34
C LYS A 49 -0.54 2.34 14.89
N VAL A 50 0.15 1.84 15.90
CA VAL A 50 1.40 2.41 16.42
C VAL A 50 2.48 1.35 16.37
N GLU A 51 3.72 1.81 16.32
CA GLU A 51 4.90 0.97 16.31
C GLU A 51 5.16 0.36 17.68
N LEU A 52 5.57 -0.90 17.69
CA LEU A 52 6.06 -1.59 18.86
C LEU A 52 7.54 -1.20 19.04
N THR A 53 7.79 -0.18 19.86
CA THR A 53 9.14 0.33 20.10
C THR A 53 9.95 -0.58 21.02
N PRO A 54 11.30 -0.47 21.05
CA PRO A 54 12.12 -1.23 21.98
C PRO A 54 11.76 -1.05 23.46
N GLU A 55 11.26 0.13 23.86
CA GLU A 55 10.75 0.36 25.21
C GLU A 55 9.47 -0.45 25.48
N VAL A 56 8.52 -0.46 24.53
CA VAL A 56 7.30 -1.27 24.62
C VAL A 56 7.65 -2.75 24.66
N SER A 57 8.64 -3.21 23.89
CA SER A 57 9.15 -4.60 23.92
C SER A 57 9.64 -5.01 25.31
N GLN A 58 10.36 -4.13 26.01
CA GLN A 58 10.82 -4.41 27.38
C GLN A 58 9.66 -4.53 28.36
N ARG A 59 8.65 -3.64 28.26
CA ARG A 59 7.43 -3.75 29.07
C ARG A 59 6.66 -5.03 28.77
N LEU A 60 6.56 -5.42 27.49
CA LEU A 60 5.95 -6.68 27.08
C LEU A 60 6.68 -7.89 27.64
N GLU A 61 8.01 -7.87 27.70
CA GLU A 61 8.80 -8.92 28.34
C GLU A 61 8.49 -9.03 29.84
N LEU A 62 8.40 -7.92 30.55
CA LEU A 62 8.05 -7.93 31.97
C LEU A 62 6.63 -8.45 32.23
N VAL A 63 5.65 -8.07 31.40
CA VAL A 63 4.23 -8.43 31.60
C VAL A 63 3.91 -9.82 31.05
N LEU A 64 4.50 -10.21 29.92
CA LEU A 64 4.19 -11.44 29.20
C LEU A 64 5.30 -12.50 29.28
N GLY A 65 6.47 -12.20 29.83
CA GLY A 65 7.58 -13.16 29.97
C GLY A 65 8.18 -13.64 28.65
N ILE A 66 7.88 -12.96 27.54
CA ILE A 66 8.44 -13.27 26.21
C ILE A 66 9.56 -12.25 25.95
N PRO A 67 10.80 -12.70 25.64
CA PRO A 67 11.93 -11.81 25.43
C PRO A 67 11.64 -10.63 24.50
N ALA A 68 12.06 -9.43 24.87
CA ALA A 68 11.87 -8.19 24.12
C ALA A 68 12.37 -8.32 22.68
N LYS A 69 13.45 -9.08 22.48
CA LYS A 69 13.99 -9.39 21.15
C LYS A 69 12.95 -10.01 20.21
N ILE A 70 12.13 -10.94 20.72
CA ILE A 70 11.10 -11.60 19.89
C ILE A 70 10.06 -10.57 19.43
N TRP A 71 9.65 -9.65 20.30
CA TRP A 71 8.70 -8.59 19.94
C TRP A 71 9.28 -7.63 18.88
N ASN A 72 10.53 -7.21 19.05
CA ASN A 72 11.23 -6.39 18.07
C ASN A 72 11.36 -7.12 16.72
N ASP A 73 11.70 -8.41 16.72
CA ASP A 73 11.82 -9.22 15.51
C ASP A 73 10.46 -9.36 14.79
N LEU A 74 9.36 -9.52 15.54
CA LEU A 74 8.01 -9.55 14.99
C LEU A 74 7.64 -8.21 14.35
N GLU A 75 7.96 -7.09 15.00
CA GLU A 75 7.68 -5.76 14.46
C GLU A 75 8.48 -5.48 13.20
N SER A 76 9.78 -5.79 13.18
CA SER A 76 10.63 -5.63 11.98
C SER A 76 10.04 -6.39 10.78
N ARG A 77 9.72 -7.68 10.99
CA ARG A 77 9.12 -8.52 9.93
C ARG A 77 7.77 -7.99 9.48
N TYR A 78 6.96 -7.48 10.41
CA TYR A 78 5.68 -6.89 10.08
C TYR A 78 5.86 -5.65 9.19
N ARG A 79 6.74 -4.72 9.57
CA ARG A 79 7.02 -3.49 8.83
C ARG A 79 7.56 -3.78 7.44
N GLU A 80 8.51 -4.71 7.32
CA GLU A 80 9.05 -5.16 6.03
C GLU A 80 7.95 -5.71 5.11
N ARG A 81 7.06 -6.56 5.64
CA ARG A 81 5.94 -7.10 4.85
C ARG A 81 4.90 -6.05 4.52
N LEU A 82 4.66 -5.09 5.40
CA LEU A 82 3.71 -4.00 5.16
C LEU A 82 4.15 -3.14 3.97
N VAL A 83 5.46 -2.86 3.86
CA VAL A 83 6.03 -2.17 2.68
C VAL A 83 5.77 -2.97 1.40
N LYS A 84 6.03 -4.29 1.42
CA LYS A 84 5.77 -5.15 0.26
C LYS A 84 4.29 -5.19 -0.14
N VAL A 85 3.39 -5.34 0.83
CA VAL A 85 1.94 -5.30 0.58
C VAL A 85 1.54 -3.97 -0.07
N ASN A 86 2.01 -2.85 0.48
CA ASN A 86 1.69 -1.54 -0.08
C ASN A 86 2.22 -1.40 -1.49
N GLN A 87 3.46 -1.82 -1.76
CA GLN A 87 4.02 -1.80 -3.11
C GLN A 87 3.19 -2.65 -4.08
N GLU A 88 2.86 -3.88 -3.72
CA GLU A 88 2.07 -4.78 -4.58
C GLU A 88 0.66 -4.26 -4.85
N LEU A 89 0.00 -3.67 -3.84
CA LEU A 89 -1.29 -3.01 -4.02
C LEU A 89 -1.16 -1.76 -4.91
N GLU A 90 -0.06 -1.04 -4.80
CA GLU A 90 0.20 0.11 -5.65
C GLU A 90 0.40 -0.33 -7.11
N ASP A 91 1.19 -1.37 -7.36
CA ASP A 91 1.38 -1.94 -8.70
C ASP A 91 0.06 -2.44 -9.30
N GLU A 92 -0.77 -3.15 -8.52
CA GLU A 92 -2.06 -3.66 -8.99
C GLU A 92 -3.03 -2.56 -9.45
N LYS A 93 -3.09 -1.45 -8.69
CA LYS A 93 -3.93 -0.31 -9.07
C LYS A 93 -3.40 0.37 -10.33
N GLU A 94 -2.07 0.47 -10.52
CA GLU A 94 -1.50 1.03 -11.74
C GLU A 94 -1.79 0.14 -12.96
N ILE A 95 -1.63 -1.18 -12.82
CA ILE A 95 -1.99 -2.15 -13.85
C ILE A 95 -3.47 -2.00 -14.22
N THR A 96 -4.34 -1.85 -13.22
CA THR A 96 -5.78 -1.64 -13.44
C THR A 96 -6.04 -0.35 -14.22
N LEU A 97 -5.32 0.72 -13.90
CA LEU A 97 -5.43 1.99 -14.61
C LEU A 97 -4.93 1.90 -16.06
N ALA A 98 -3.76 1.28 -16.28
CA ALA A 98 -3.19 1.07 -17.61
C ALA A 98 -4.16 0.33 -18.55
N ARG A 99 -4.89 -0.67 -18.03
CA ARG A 99 -5.90 -1.43 -18.80
C ARG A 99 -7.10 -0.59 -19.26
N LYS A 100 -7.38 0.55 -18.60
CA LYS A 100 -8.47 1.44 -19.01
C LYS A 100 -8.10 2.29 -20.24
N PHE A 101 -6.81 2.51 -20.49
CA PHE A 101 -6.38 3.24 -21.68
C PHE A 101 -6.59 2.41 -22.95
N PRO A 102 -7.17 3.00 -24.01
CA PRO A 102 -7.38 2.32 -25.29
C PRO A 102 -6.07 2.25 -26.09
N TYR A 103 -5.08 1.52 -25.57
CA TYR A 103 -3.71 1.48 -26.08
C TYR A 103 -3.63 1.21 -27.59
N ARG A 104 -4.44 0.26 -28.08
CA ARG A 104 -4.50 -0.07 -29.51
C ARG A 104 -4.90 1.13 -30.38
N LYS A 105 -5.88 1.94 -29.93
CA LYS A 105 -6.26 3.16 -30.65
C LYS A 105 -5.15 4.20 -30.57
N MET A 106 -4.56 4.41 -29.39
CA MET A 106 -3.44 5.35 -29.20
C MET A 106 -2.25 5.01 -30.10
N SER A 107 -1.92 3.73 -30.27
CA SER A 107 -0.84 3.28 -31.18
C SER A 107 -1.20 3.43 -32.66
N MET A 108 -2.46 3.22 -33.05
CA MET A 108 -2.93 3.49 -34.42
C MET A 108 -2.82 4.97 -34.79
N GLU A 109 -3.11 5.86 -33.84
CA GLU A 109 -2.94 7.31 -33.98
C GLU A 109 -1.47 7.77 -33.90
N GLY A 110 -0.54 6.83 -33.69
CA GLY A 110 0.90 7.10 -33.60
C GLY A 110 1.34 7.82 -32.33
N TRP A 111 0.50 7.89 -31.29
CA TRP A 111 0.82 8.55 -30.03
C TRP A 111 1.79 7.73 -29.17
N VAL A 112 1.68 6.41 -29.24
CA VAL A 112 2.52 5.44 -28.52
C VAL A 112 3.03 4.34 -29.46
N SER A 113 4.13 3.70 -29.11
CA SER A 113 4.68 2.57 -29.88
C SER A 113 3.70 1.39 -29.94
N LYS A 114 3.62 0.72 -31.09
CA LYS A 114 2.81 -0.50 -31.23
C LYS A 114 3.49 -1.68 -30.52
N THR A 115 2.78 -2.33 -29.60
CA THR A 115 3.24 -3.54 -28.91
C THR A 115 2.04 -4.31 -28.36
N ASP A 116 2.17 -5.64 -28.28
CA ASP A 116 1.18 -6.54 -27.67
C ASP A 116 1.60 -6.96 -26.24
N ASP A 117 2.84 -6.69 -25.83
CA ASP A 117 3.32 -6.96 -24.47
C ASP A 117 2.79 -5.90 -23.50
N PHE A 118 2.12 -6.35 -22.43
CA PHE A 118 1.43 -5.44 -21.51
C PHE A 118 2.41 -4.63 -20.65
N ASP A 119 3.56 -5.19 -20.29
CA ASP A 119 4.56 -4.45 -19.50
C ASP A 119 5.15 -3.31 -20.35
N ASP A 120 5.44 -3.57 -21.62
CA ASP A 120 5.83 -2.54 -22.58
C ASP A 120 4.72 -1.49 -22.78
N GLN A 121 3.44 -1.89 -22.79
CA GLN A 121 2.32 -0.93 -22.85
C GLN A 121 2.34 0.02 -21.66
N VAL A 122 2.53 -0.50 -20.44
CA VAL A 122 2.64 0.33 -19.23
C VAL A 122 3.83 1.29 -19.32
N GLN A 123 5.00 0.82 -19.76
CA GLN A 123 6.19 1.68 -19.92
C GLN A 123 5.97 2.76 -20.98
N ASN A 124 5.33 2.43 -22.10
CA ASN A 124 5.02 3.38 -23.15
C ASN A 124 3.99 4.42 -22.71
N LEU A 125 2.97 4.02 -21.94
CA LEU A 125 2.01 4.96 -21.34
C LEU A 125 2.71 5.91 -20.35
N ARG A 126 3.59 5.39 -19.48
CA ARG A 126 4.39 6.21 -18.55
C ARG A 126 5.21 7.26 -19.29
N ARG A 127 5.92 6.87 -20.35
CA ARG A 127 6.70 7.78 -21.20
C ARG A 127 5.82 8.79 -21.91
N PHE A 128 4.68 8.36 -22.46
CA PHE A 128 3.74 9.23 -23.17
C PHE A 128 3.15 10.33 -22.28
N PHE A 129 2.81 9.98 -21.04
CA PHE A 129 2.32 10.95 -20.06
C PHE A 129 3.45 11.64 -19.28
N GLU A 130 4.72 11.35 -19.58
CA GLU A 130 5.89 11.92 -18.90
C GLU A 130 5.88 11.70 -17.36
N VAL A 131 5.35 10.55 -16.90
CA VAL A 131 5.24 10.19 -15.47
C VAL A 131 5.96 8.90 -15.12
N ALA A 132 6.47 8.81 -13.89
CA ALA A 132 7.04 7.58 -13.35
C ALA A 132 5.98 6.52 -12.97
N ASN A 133 4.75 6.95 -12.70
CA ASN A 133 3.62 6.09 -12.33
C ASN A 133 2.31 6.69 -12.85
N LEU A 134 1.46 5.88 -13.49
CA LEU A 134 0.23 6.38 -14.13
C LEU A 134 -0.80 6.93 -13.13
N LYS A 135 -0.71 6.61 -11.83
CA LYS A 135 -1.64 7.20 -10.85
C LYS A 135 -1.39 8.68 -10.59
N VAL A 136 -0.21 9.18 -10.93
CA VAL A 136 0.12 10.60 -10.77
C VAL A 136 -0.75 11.47 -11.68
N LEU A 137 -1.41 10.87 -12.69
CA LEU A 137 -2.40 11.55 -13.51
C LEU A 137 -3.58 12.13 -12.69
N TYR A 138 -3.97 11.51 -11.57
CA TYR A 138 -5.01 12.07 -10.69
C TYR A 138 -4.58 13.37 -9.98
N PRO A 139 -3.49 13.41 -9.18
CA PRO A 139 -3.05 14.64 -8.54
C PRO A 139 -2.57 15.70 -9.53
N LEU A 140 -2.18 15.34 -10.76
CA LEU A 140 -1.92 16.30 -11.83
C LEU A 140 -3.18 16.87 -12.48
N GLY A 141 -4.38 16.38 -12.12
CA GLY A 141 -5.64 16.81 -12.72
C GLY A 141 -5.83 16.35 -14.16
N ILE A 142 -5.00 15.43 -14.65
CA ILE A 142 -5.11 14.83 -15.98
C ILE A 142 -6.25 13.80 -16.01
N LEU A 143 -6.49 13.09 -14.90
CA LEU A 143 -7.64 12.21 -14.69
C LEU A 143 -8.48 12.68 -13.50
N ASP A 144 -9.81 12.62 -13.64
CA ASP A 144 -10.76 12.83 -12.54
C ASP A 144 -11.06 11.49 -11.85
N SER A 145 -11.35 11.52 -10.55
CA SER A 145 -11.90 10.41 -9.76
C SER A 145 -13.23 9.81 -10.25
N ASN A 146 -14.04 10.53 -11.04
CA ASN A 146 -15.36 10.08 -11.56
C ASN A 146 -15.32 9.47 -12.98
N GLU A 147 -14.30 8.66 -13.27
CA GLU A 147 -13.92 8.23 -14.63
C GLU A 147 -15.00 7.44 -15.41
N LYS A 148 -15.23 7.86 -16.66
CA LYS A 148 -15.85 7.07 -17.73
C LYS A 148 -14.78 6.60 -18.73
N VAL A 149 -15.08 5.52 -19.47
CA VAL A 149 -14.13 4.95 -20.46
C VAL A 149 -13.83 5.94 -21.60
N GLU A 150 -14.80 6.78 -21.98
CA GLU A 150 -14.56 7.84 -22.97
C GLU A 150 -13.50 8.86 -22.51
N ASP A 151 -13.37 9.09 -21.20
CA ASP A 151 -12.46 10.09 -20.63
C ASP A 151 -11.00 9.71 -20.89
N PHE A 152 -10.66 8.42 -20.87
CA PHE A 152 -9.28 7.94 -21.09
C PHE A 152 -8.75 8.23 -22.48
N PHE A 153 -9.59 8.10 -23.52
CA PHE A 153 -9.15 8.42 -24.88
C PHE A 153 -9.01 9.93 -25.08
N VAL A 154 -9.95 10.72 -24.53
CA VAL A 154 -9.90 12.18 -24.61
C VAL A 154 -8.65 12.70 -23.90
N VAL A 155 -8.35 12.18 -22.71
CA VAL A 155 -7.13 12.52 -21.97
C VAL A 155 -5.87 12.18 -22.75
N ALA A 156 -5.81 10.98 -23.34
CA ALA A 156 -4.69 10.61 -24.21
C ALA A 156 -4.57 11.54 -25.42
N LYS A 157 -5.70 11.94 -26.03
CA LYS A 157 -5.71 12.86 -27.16
C LYS A 157 -5.16 14.24 -26.78
N ASN A 158 -5.63 14.80 -25.66
CA ASN A 158 -5.19 16.11 -25.17
C ASN A 158 -3.67 16.11 -24.91
N GLN A 159 -3.15 15.07 -24.26
CA GLN A 159 -1.72 14.90 -24.04
C GLN A 159 -0.93 14.86 -25.37
N ALA A 160 -1.44 14.15 -26.38
CA ALA A 160 -0.79 14.09 -27.70
C ALA A 160 -0.76 15.47 -28.39
N GLU A 161 -1.81 16.27 -28.22
CA GLU A 161 -1.87 17.65 -28.74
C GLU A 161 -0.88 18.56 -28.02
N GLU A 162 -0.76 18.47 -26.70
CA GLU A 162 0.23 19.21 -25.91
C GLU A 162 1.67 18.87 -26.32
N LEU A 163 1.99 17.58 -26.48
CA LEU A 163 3.31 17.13 -26.92
C LEU A 163 3.66 17.59 -28.34
N LYS A 164 2.66 17.73 -29.23
CA LYS A 164 2.85 18.29 -30.57
C LYS A 164 3.11 19.80 -30.53
N ALA A 165 2.42 20.53 -29.65
CA ALA A 165 2.60 21.97 -29.48
C ALA A 165 3.97 22.36 -28.89
N LYS A 166 4.63 21.44 -28.17
CA LYS A 166 5.98 21.63 -27.61
C LYS A 166 7.11 21.44 -28.64
N LYS A 167 6.82 20.95 -29.86
CA LYS A 167 7.80 20.70 -30.94
C LYS A 167 7.78 21.81 -31.99
#